data_AF-A0A5C9C970-F1
#
_entry.id   AF-A0A5C9C970-F1
#
_cell.length_a   1.000
_cell.length_b   1.000
_cell.length_c   1.000
_cell.angle_alpha   90.00
_cell.angle_beta   90.00
_cell.angle_gamma   90.00
#
_symmetry.space_group_name_H-M   'P 1'
#
loop_
_entity.id
_entity.type
_entity.pdbx_description
1 polymer ?
#
loop_
_entity_poly.entity_id
_entity_poly.type
_entity_poly.pdbx_seq_one_letter_code
_entity_poly.pdbx_strand_id
1 'polypeptide(L)'
;MNALVTTQAQPPALLTSGQSQIDQHQYLTFMLAGEVYAMGILAIKEIIEYGSLTEVPRMPGFIRGVINLRGAVVPVIDLSARFGKPATTVTRRSCIVIVEVSDGQGTQGSTQV
;
A
#
# COMPACT_ATOMS: atom_id res chain seq x y z
N MET A 1 46.92 34.24 -50.58
CA MET A 1 46.77 32.81 -50.24
C MET A 1 45.85 32.66 -49.04
N ASN A 2 44.64 32.17 -49.34
CA ASN A 2 43.62 31.43 -48.57
C ASN A 2 43.41 31.76 -47.07
N ALA A 3 42.26 32.27 -46.62
CA ALA A 3 40.86 31.82 -46.72
C ALA A 3 40.46 30.75 -45.67
N LEU A 4 39.51 31.17 -44.82
CA LEU A 4 38.39 30.42 -44.20
C LEU A 4 38.68 29.30 -43.20
N VAL A 5 38.33 29.54 -41.92
CA VAL A 5 37.54 28.57 -41.13
C VAL A 5 36.42 29.35 -40.42
N THR A 6 35.22 28.82 -40.59
CA THR A 6 33.91 29.35 -40.17
C THR A 6 33.41 28.54 -38.97
N THR A 7 32.90 29.23 -37.93
CA THR A 7 31.84 28.79 -36.99
C THR A 7 32.15 27.60 -36.05
N GLN A 8 31.60 27.44 -34.84
CA GLN A 8 30.30 27.84 -34.28
C GLN A 8 30.45 28.01 -32.75
N ALA A 9 29.66 28.91 -32.17
CA ALA A 9 29.46 28.98 -30.73
C ALA A 9 28.70 27.74 -30.23
N GLN A 10 29.20 27.12 -29.14
CA GLN A 10 28.36 26.31 -28.26
C GLN A 10 28.70 26.69 -26.80
N PRO A 11 27.74 27.26 -26.03
CA PRO A 11 27.92 27.68 -24.64
C PRO A 11 28.21 26.48 -23.71
N PRO A 12 28.73 26.71 -22.49
CA PRO A 12 28.99 25.64 -21.53
C PRO A 12 27.70 24.85 -21.31
N ALA A 13 27.72 23.56 -21.65
CA ALA A 13 26.65 22.66 -21.28
C ALA A 13 26.63 22.62 -19.75
N LEU A 14 25.72 23.39 -19.15
CA LEU A 14 25.25 23.16 -17.80
C LEU A 14 24.66 21.74 -17.81
N LEU A 15 25.44 20.77 -17.34
CA LEU A 15 24.90 19.46 -17.00
C LEU A 15 24.15 19.65 -15.68
N THR A 16 22.99 20.29 -15.73
CA THR A 16 22.00 20.17 -14.68
C THR A 16 21.58 18.71 -14.70
N SER A 17 22.16 17.93 -13.79
CA SER A 17 21.62 16.66 -13.35
C SER A 17 20.29 16.95 -12.63
N GLY A 18 19.28 17.34 -13.41
CA GLY A 18 17.89 17.23 -13.03
C GLY A 18 17.54 15.75 -13.07
N GLN A 19 18.03 14.99 -12.10
CA GLN A 19 17.42 13.72 -11.76
C GLN A 19 16.02 14.09 -11.27
N SER A 20 15.06 14.12 -12.19
CA SER A 20 13.65 13.96 -11.84
C SER A 20 13.58 12.59 -11.18
N GLN A 21 13.63 12.59 -9.85
CA GLN A 21 13.52 11.41 -9.02
C GLN A 21 12.11 10.87 -9.30
N ILE A 22 12.00 9.92 -10.23
CA ILE A 22 10.75 9.21 -10.47
C ILE A 22 10.56 8.37 -9.21
N ASP A 23 9.79 8.91 -8.28
CA ASP A 23 9.46 8.22 -7.04
C ASP A 23 8.52 7.07 -7.41
N GLN A 24 9.10 5.88 -7.63
CA GLN A 24 8.35 4.68 -8.02
C GLN A 24 7.54 4.19 -6.83
N HIS A 25 6.31 4.67 -6.73
CA HIS A 25 5.36 4.23 -5.72
C HIS A 25 4.92 2.79 -6.03
N GLN A 26 5.21 1.87 -5.11
CA GLN A 26 4.87 0.46 -5.22
C GLN A 26 3.60 0.14 -4.44
N TYR A 27 2.72 -0.65 -5.05
CA TYR A 27 1.42 -0.99 -4.48
C TYR A 27 1.13 -2.48 -4.62
N LEU A 28 0.52 -3.07 -3.59
CA LEU A 28 -0.20 -4.33 -3.72
C LEU A 28 -1.61 -4.04 -4.23
N THR A 29 -2.00 -4.69 -5.32
CA THR A 29 -3.37 -4.63 -5.84
C THR A 29 -4.15 -5.89 -5.47
N PHE A 30 -5.43 -5.73 -5.18
CA PHE A 30 -6.33 -6.83 -4.82
C PHE A 30 -7.77 -6.51 -5.23
N MET A 31 -8.58 -7.55 -5.38
CA MET A 31 -9.98 -7.42 -5.78
C MET A 31 -10.93 -7.58 -4.60
N LEU A 32 -11.91 -6.67 -4.50
CA LEU A 32 -13.04 -6.76 -3.57
C LEU A 32 -14.33 -6.60 -4.35
N ALA A 33 -15.22 -7.60 -4.30
CA ALA A 33 -16.54 -7.56 -4.95
C ALA A 33 -16.53 -7.07 -6.42
N GLY A 34 -15.51 -7.46 -7.20
CA GLY A 34 -15.37 -7.08 -8.61
C GLY A 34 -14.61 -5.77 -8.89
N GLU A 35 -14.21 -5.03 -7.85
CA GLU A 35 -13.44 -3.78 -7.98
C GLU A 35 -11.98 -3.98 -7.55
N VAL A 36 -11.07 -3.25 -8.19
CA VAL A 36 -9.63 -3.27 -7.89
C VAL A 36 -9.31 -2.19 -6.87
N TYR A 37 -8.66 -2.60 -5.78
CA TYR A 37 -8.12 -1.74 -4.74
C TYR A 37 -6.61 -1.87 -4.69
N ALA A 38 -5.95 -0.90 -4.07
CA ALA A 38 -4.51 -0.88 -3.92
C ALA A 38 -4.10 -0.39 -2.51
N MET A 39 -3.00 -0.92 -2.00
CA MET A 39 -2.35 -0.46 -0.78
C MET A 39 -0.86 -0.28 -1.02
N GLY A 40 -0.26 0.78 -0.47
CA GLY A 40 1.17 1.00 -0.55
C GLY A 40 1.94 -0.18 0.05
N ILE A 41 2.94 -0.69 -0.67
CA ILE A 41 3.66 -1.90 -0.25
C ILE A 41 4.35 -1.74 1.11
N LEU A 42 4.72 -0.50 1.46
CA LEU A 42 5.40 -0.17 2.72
C LEU A 42 4.53 -0.38 3.97
N ALA A 43 3.20 -0.40 3.83
CA ALA A 43 2.27 -0.67 4.93
C ALA A 43 2.10 -2.17 5.23
N ILE A 44 2.57 -3.04 4.33
CA ILE A 44 2.38 -4.48 4.40
C ILE A 44 3.55 -5.12 5.16
N LYS A 45 3.24 -5.85 6.22
CA LYS A 45 4.23 -6.62 6.99
C LYS A 45 4.45 -8.00 6.41
N GLU A 46 3.38 -8.69 6.06
CA GLU A 46 3.40 -10.06 5.57
C GLU A 46 2.13 -10.34 4.77
N ILE A 47 2.21 -11.27 3.81
CA ILE A 47 1.04 -11.81 3.12
C ILE A 47 1.06 -13.31 3.38
N ILE A 48 0.01 -13.82 4.02
CA ILE A 48 -0.13 -15.24 4.34
C ILE A 48 -1.32 -15.83 3.59
N GLU A 49 -1.31 -17.14 3.35
CA GLU A 49 -2.46 -17.83 2.78
C GLU A 49 -3.67 -17.76 3.72
N TYR A 50 -4.88 -17.76 3.16
CA TYR A 50 -6.08 -17.83 3.96
C TYR A 50 -6.22 -19.22 4.60
N GLY A 51 -5.96 -19.30 5.90
CA GLY A 51 -6.02 -20.52 6.69
C GLY A 51 -7.24 -20.61 7.62
N SER A 52 -7.12 -21.42 8.67
CA SER A 52 -8.12 -21.52 9.74
C SER A 52 -8.15 -20.27 10.60
N LEU A 53 -9.33 -19.71 10.79
CA LEU A 53 -9.57 -18.62 11.75
C LEU A 53 -10.27 -19.16 12.99
N THR A 54 -9.98 -18.53 14.12
CA THR A 54 -10.73 -18.72 15.35
C THR A 54 -11.88 -17.72 15.36
N GLU A 55 -13.11 -18.21 15.30
CA GLU A 55 -14.30 -17.36 15.42
C GLU A 55 -14.43 -16.85 16.86
N VAL A 56 -14.74 -15.57 17.00
CA VAL A 56 -14.97 -14.94 18.30
C VAL A 56 -16.44 -14.51 18.38
N PRO A 57 -17.21 -15.02 19.36
CA PRO A 57 -18.62 -14.68 19.50
C PRO A 57 -18.86 -13.17 19.64
N ARG A 58 -19.98 -12.69 19.11
CA ARG A 58 -20.41 -11.27 19.19
C ARG A 58 -19.49 -10.27 18.48
N MET A 59 -18.60 -10.72 17.60
CA MET A 59 -17.85 -9.82 16.74
C MET A 59 -18.76 -9.18 15.67
N PRO A 60 -18.47 -7.94 15.24
CA PRO A 60 -19.12 -7.34 14.08
C PRO A 60 -18.97 -8.22 12.83
N GLY A 61 -19.99 -8.22 11.96
CA GLY A 61 -20.03 -9.10 10.77
C GLY A 61 -18.92 -8.88 9.73
N PHE A 62 -18.17 -7.77 9.82
CA PHE A 62 -16.98 -7.54 8.98
C PHE A 62 -15.70 -8.18 9.55
N ILE A 63 -15.73 -8.68 10.79
CA ILE A 63 -14.62 -9.40 11.40
C ILE A 63 -14.86 -10.90 11.19
N ARG A 64 -13.95 -11.55 10.46
CA ARG A 64 -14.02 -13.00 10.21
C ARG A 64 -13.65 -13.82 11.44
N GLY A 65 -12.85 -13.24 12.32
CA GLY A 65 -12.32 -13.90 13.51
C GLY A 65 -10.92 -13.38 13.81
N VAL A 66 -10.14 -14.22 14.47
CA VAL A 66 -8.74 -13.94 14.81
C VAL A 66 -7.85 -15.08 14.32
N ILE A 67 -6.58 -14.75 14.08
CA ILE A 67 -5.51 -15.72 13.81
C ILE A 67 -4.43 -15.58 14.87
N ASN A 68 -3.71 -16.66 15.14
CA ASN A 68 -2.48 -16.59 15.92
C ASN A 68 -1.30 -16.39 14.95
N LEU A 69 -0.69 -15.21 14.98
CA LEU A 69 0.51 -14.90 14.22
C LEU A 69 1.69 -14.81 15.18
N ARG A 70 2.52 -15.85 15.20
CA ARG A 70 3.75 -15.93 16.04
C ARG A 70 3.50 -15.64 17.52
N GLY A 71 2.39 -16.14 18.06
CA GLY A 71 1.98 -15.94 19.46
C GLY A 71 1.12 -14.71 19.70
N ALA A 72 0.99 -13.79 18.73
CA ALA A 72 0.11 -12.63 18.81
C ALA A 72 -1.28 -12.96 18.23
N VAL A 73 -2.34 -12.51 18.91
CA VAL A 73 -3.71 -12.63 18.41
C VAL A 73 -3.99 -11.45 17.49
N VAL A 74 -4.15 -11.71 16.19
CA VAL A 74 -4.36 -10.68 15.17
C VAL A 74 -5.79 -10.81 14.61
N PRO A 75 -6.61 -9.75 14.65
CA PRO A 75 -7.95 -9.78 14.06
C PRO A 75 -7.89 -9.78 12.53
N VAL A 76 -8.74 -10.58 11.90
CA VAL A 76 -8.87 -10.63 10.44
C VAL A 76 -10.17 -9.96 10.02
N ILE A 77 -10.03 -8.91 9.21
CA ILE A 77 -11.14 -8.10 8.70
C ILE A 77 -11.42 -8.50 7.25
N ASP A 78 -12.69 -8.79 6.94
CA ASP A 78 -13.17 -8.86 5.56
C ASP A 78 -13.41 -7.44 5.05
N LEU A 79 -12.50 -6.94 4.21
CA LEU A 79 -12.58 -5.59 3.66
C LEU A 79 -13.84 -5.37 2.81
N SER A 80 -14.32 -6.40 2.10
CA SER A 80 -15.55 -6.28 1.31
C SER A 80 -16.74 -6.02 2.23
N ALA A 81 -16.89 -6.81 3.29
CA ALA A 81 -17.92 -6.60 4.30
C ALA A 81 -17.75 -5.26 5.05
N ARG A 82 -16.51 -4.86 5.36
CA ARG A 82 -16.19 -3.59 6.03
C ARG A 82 -16.61 -2.37 5.19
N PHE A 83 -16.54 -2.48 3.86
CA PHE A 83 -16.97 -1.43 2.94
C PHE A 83 -18.47 -1.51 2.58
N GLY A 84 -19.25 -2.32 3.31
CA GLY A 84 -20.69 -2.46 3.09
C GLY A 84 -21.05 -3.29 1.86
N LYS A 85 -20.09 -4.02 1.29
CA LYS A 85 -20.29 -4.92 0.15
C LYS A 85 -20.54 -6.36 0.65
N PRO A 86 -21.01 -7.28 -0.21
CA PRO A 86 -21.14 -8.69 0.17
C PRO A 86 -19.81 -9.27 0.70
N ALA A 87 -19.89 -10.17 1.68
CA ALA A 87 -18.71 -10.81 2.25
C ALA A 87 -17.92 -11.56 1.17
N THR A 88 -16.59 -11.55 1.29
CA THR A 88 -15.68 -12.13 0.30
C THR A 88 -15.85 -13.66 0.20
N THR A 89 -16.07 -14.22 -0.98
CA THR A 89 -16.01 -15.69 -1.12
C THR A 89 -14.55 -16.15 -1.01
N VAL A 90 -14.24 -17.00 -0.04
CA VAL A 90 -12.89 -17.54 0.17
C VAL A 90 -12.59 -18.56 -0.92
N THR A 91 -11.45 -18.40 -1.58
CA THR A 91 -10.97 -19.31 -2.62
C THR A 91 -9.53 -19.75 -2.29
N ARG A 92 -8.98 -20.69 -3.06
CA ARG A 92 -7.56 -21.07 -2.94
C ARG A 92 -6.57 -19.94 -3.22
N ARG A 93 -7.02 -18.85 -3.85
CA ARG A 93 -6.20 -17.66 -4.13
C ARG A 93 -6.39 -16.54 -3.11
N SER A 94 -7.20 -16.78 -2.07
CA SER A 94 -7.42 -15.82 -1.00
C SER A 94 -6.19 -15.79 -0.08
N CYS A 95 -5.74 -14.59 0.23
CA CYS A 95 -4.65 -14.34 1.17
C CYS A 95 -5.11 -13.35 2.25
N ILE A 96 -4.45 -13.39 3.40
CA ILE A 96 -4.59 -12.40 4.46
C ILE A 96 -3.37 -11.48 4.38
N VAL A 97 -3.62 -10.19 4.21
CA VAL A 97 -2.57 -9.16 4.21
C VAL A 97 -2.44 -8.62 5.64
N ILE A 98 -1.27 -8.82 6.24
CA ILE A 98 -0.95 -8.32 7.57
C ILE A 98 -0.40 -6.92 7.45
N VAL A 99 -1.03 -5.98 8.14
CA VAL A 99 -0.64 -4.57 8.17
C VAL A 99 -0.45 -4.12 9.61
N GLU A 100 0.45 -3.18 9.82
CA GLU A 100 0.58 -2.49 11.10
C GLU A 100 -0.21 -1.19 11.03
N VAL A 101 -1.15 -1.02 11.96
CA VAL A 101 -1.95 0.19 12.08
C VAL A 101 -1.49 0.90 13.34
N SER A 102 -0.89 2.08 13.19
CA SER A 102 -0.64 2.96 14.32
C SER A 102 -1.98 3.48 14.84
N ASP A 103 -2.23 3.34 16.14
CA ASP A 103 -3.36 4.03 16.77
C ASP A 103 -3.12 5.54 16.59
N GLY A 104 -3.92 6.15 15.73
CA GLY A 104 -3.77 7.55 15.37
C GLY A 104 -4.10 8.42 16.56
N GLN A 105 -3.14 8.65 17.47
CA GLN A 105 -3.13 9.89 18.23
C GLN A 105 -2.97 11.00 17.21
N GLY A 106 -4.07 11.70 16.95
CA GLY A 106 -4.15 12.76 15.95
C GLY A 106 -2.97 13.71 16.12
N THR A 107 -2.15 13.79 15.08
CA THR A 107 -1.34 14.98 14.83
C THR A 107 -2.31 16.13 14.56
N GLN A 108 -2.85 16.73 15.63
CA GLN A 108 -3.31 18.10 15.61
C GLN A 108 -2.07 18.97 15.39
N GLY A 109 -1.75 19.18 14.12
CA GLY A 109 -0.93 20.30 13.72
C GLY A 109 -1.66 21.61 14.06
N SER A 110 -0.90 22.56 14.58
CA SER A 110 -1.17 24.01 14.62
C SER A 110 -2.38 24.49 15.43
N THR A 111 -2.11 25.06 16.61
CA THR A 111 -2.35 26.49 16.84
C THR A 111 -1.31 26.97 17.86
N GLN A 112 -0.30 27.67 17.33
CA GLN A 112 0.57 28.54 18.11
C GLN A 112 -0.22 29.84 18.34
N VAL A 113 -0.35 30.24 19.60
CA VAL A 113 -0.67 31.62 20.02
C VAL A 113 0.47 32.12 20.88
#